data_AF-A0A1E3X559-F1
#
_entry.id   AF-A0A1E3X559-F1
#
_cell.length_a   1.000
_cell.length_b   1.000
_cell.length_c   1.000
_cell.angle_alpha   90.00
_cell.angle_beta   90.00
_cell.angle_gamma   90.00
#
_symmetry.space_group_name_H-M   'P 1'
#
loop_
_entity.id
_entity.type
_entity.pdbx_description
1 polymer ?
#
loop_
_entity_poly.entity_id
_entity_poly.type
_entity_poly.pdbx_seq_one_letter_code
_entity_poly.pdbx_strand_id
1 'polypeptide(L)'
;MQSKAKNVVEYLKQVPEERKHCFNKLRETILPNLPEGFVEQINFGKIGYVVPLSLYPSGYHTSPRSPLPFVSIASQKKYIALYHMGIYANPKLLDWFVAEYPKHCKLKLDM
;
A
#
# COMPACT_ATOMS: atom_id res chain seq x y z
N MET A 1 3.60 -0.43 -13.82
CA MET A 1 2.57 0.00 -14.78
C MET A 1 1.51 0.77 -14.00
N GLN A 2 1.11 1.96 -14.45
CA GLN A 2 0.08 2.74 -13.77
C GLN A 2 -1.30 2.28 -14.24
N SER A 3 -2.16 1.82 -13.33
CA SER A 3 -3.52 1.41 -13.69
C SER A 3 -4.37 2.64 -14.01
N LYS A 4 -5.31 2.47 -14.95
CA LYS A 4 -6.36 3.46 -15.26
C LYS A 4 -7.67 3.20 -14.50
N ALA A 5 -7.68 2.24 -13.57
CA ALA A 5 -8.84 1.94 -12.73
C ALA A 5 -9.27 3.19 -11.95
N LYS A 6 -10.58 3.44 -11.90
CA LYS A 6 -11.16 4.59 -11.19
C LYS A 6 -11.53 4.29 -9.75
N ASN A 7 -11.66 3.01 -9.40
CA ASN A 7 -12.00 2.55 -8.07
C ASN A 7 -11.30 1.22 -7.76
N VAL A 8 -11.34 0.82 -6.48
CA VAL A 8 -10.70 -0.41 -5.99
C VAL A 8 -11.25 -1.65 -6.69
N VAL A 9 -12.57 -1.72 -6.92
CA VAL A 9 -13.21 -2.87 -7.59
C VAL A 9 -12.67 -3.06 -9.01
N GLU A 10 -12.56 -1.97 -9.78
CA GLU A 10 -11.95 -2.01 -11.12
C GLU A 10 -10.48 -2.41 -11.08
N TYR A 11 -9.72 -1.94 -10.08
CA TYR A 11 -8.32 -2.31 -9.93
C TYR A 11 -8.17 -3.80 -9.64
N LEU A 12 -8.97 -4.35 -8.72
CA LEU A 12 -8.93 -5.78 -8.35
C LEU A 12 -9.27 -6.69 -9.54
N LYS A 13 -10.14 -6.24 -10.46
CA LYS A 13 -10.41 -6.96 -11.73
C LYS A 13 -9.21 -7.01 -12.67
N GLN A 14 -8.30 -6.04 -12.60
CA GLN A 14 -7.10 -5.96 -13.43
C GLN A 14 -5.91 -6.73 -12.85
N VAL A 15 -5.98 -7.14 -11.58
CA VAL A 15 -4.94 -7.99 -10.98
C VAL A 15 -4.95 -9.34 -11.70
N PRO A 16 -3.82 -9.81 -12.26
CA PRO A 16 -3.77 -11.10 -12.96
C PRO A 16 -4.09 -12.27 -12.03
N GLU A 17 -4.74 -13.30 -12.56
CA GLU A 17 -5.28 -14.42 -11.77
C GLU A 17 -4.22 -15.07 -10.88
N GLU A 18 -3.00 -15.24 -11.39
CA GLU A 18 -1.91 -15.86 -10.66
C GLU A 18 -1.46 -15.05 -9.43
N ARG A 19 -1.81 -13.75 -9.35
CA ARG A 19 -1.50 -12.87 -8.22
C ARG A 19 -2.71 -12.53 -7.35
N LYS A 20 -3.95 -12.73 -7.82
CA LYS A 20 -5.16 -12.29 -7.11
C LYS A 20 -5.22 -12.79 -5.67
N HIS A 21 -4.95 -14.07 -5.46
CA HIS A 21 -5.02 -14.67 -4.12
C HIS A 21 -4.06 -13.97 -3.14
N CYS A 22 -2.78 -13.87 -3.47
CA CYS A 22 -1.78 -13.22 -2.62
C CYS A 22 -2.04 -11.72 -2.45
N PHE A 23 -2.50 -11.05 -3.52
CA PHE A 23 -2.82 -9.62 -3.50
C PHE A 23 -3.98 -9.32 -2.54
N ASN A 24 -5.05 -10.10 -2.62
CA ASN A 24 -6.21 -9.95 -1.74
C ASN A 24 -5.86 -10.28 -0.29
N LYS A 25 -5.08 -11.34 -0.05
CA LYS A 25 -4.61 -11.69 1.29
C LYS A 25 -3.81 -10.55 1.93
N LEU A 26 -2.93 -9.89 1.18
CA LEU A 26 -2.21 -8.71 1.65
C LEU A 26 -3.16 -7.56 1.98
N ARG A 27 -4.10 -7.24 1.07
CA ARG A 27 -5.13 -6.21 1.30
C ARG A 27 -5.97 -6.48 2.54
N GLU A 28 -6.46 -7.71 2.70
CA GLU A 28 -7.24 -8.17 3.86
C GLU A 28 -6.44 -8.17 5.16
N THR A 29 -5.11 -8.27 5.09
CA THR A 29 -4.23 -8.10 6.26
C THR A 29 -4.08 -6.62 6.62
N ILE A 30 -3.97 -5.74 5.62
CA ILE A 30 -3.76 -4.31 5.86
C ILE A 30 -5.00 -3.66 6.46
N LEU A 31 -6.18 -3.85 5.85
CA LEU A 31 -7.42 -3.17 6.23
C LEU A 31 -7.75 -3.20 7.74
N PRO A 32 -7.74 -4.35 8.44
CA PRO A 32 -8.03 -4.41 9.87
C PRO A 32 -6.90 -3.86 10.75
N ASN A 33 -5.67 -3.70 10.21
CA ASN A 33 -4.52 -3.15 10.92
C ASN A 33 -4.30 -1.66 10.63
N LEU A 34 -5.17 -1.03 9.83
CA LEU A 34 -5.11 0.40 9.61
C LEU A 34 -5.63 1.15 10.84
N PRO A 35 -5.00 2.27 11.22
CA PRO A 35 -5.56 3.14 12.24
C PRO A 35 -6.96 3.64 11.82
N GLU A 36 -7.80 3.91 12.81
CA GLU A 36 -9.14 4.46 12.57
C GLU A 36 -9.06 5.77 11.76
N GLY A 37 -10.01 5.95 10.84
CA GLY A 37 -10.11 7.13 9.98
C GLY A 37 -9.35 7.05 8.65
N PHE A 38 -8.45 6.08 8.47
CA PHE A 38 -7.81 5.83 7.18
C PHE A 38 -8.81 5.24 6.19
N VAL A 39 -8.65 5.60 4.91
CA VAL A 39 -9.55 5.13 3.83
C VAL A 39 -8.76 4.44 2.73
N GLU A 40 -9.34 3.37 2.18
CA GLU A 40 -8.85 2.70 0.98
C GLU A 40 -9.46 3.34 -0.27
N GLN A 41 -8.61 3.75 -1.21
CA GLN A 41 -9.04 4.31 -2.49
C GLN A 41 -7.97 4.12 -3.57
N ILE A 42 -8.29 4.51 -4.81
CA ILE A 42 -7.26 4.63 -5.84
C ILE A 42 -6.44 5.90 -5.59
N ASN A 43 -5.13 5.73 -5.46
CA ASN A 43 -4.18 6.82 -5.32
C ASN A 43 -3.00 6.60 -6.26
N PHE A 44 -2.69 7.59 -7.11
CA PHE A 44 -1.64 7.51 -8.14
C PHE A 44 -1.70 6.22 -9.00
N GLY A 45 -2.90 5.74 -9.33
CA GLY A 45 -3.11 4.54 -10.16
C GLY A 45 -2.79 3.21 -9.47
N LYS A 46 -2.83 3.18 -8.13
CA LYS A 46 -2.64 2.01 -7.26
C LYS A 46 -3.72 2.00 -6.17
N ILE A 47 -3.87 0.89 -5.45
CA ILE A 47 -4.66 0.90 -4.22
C ILE A 47 -3.81 1.58 -3.14
N GLY A 48 -4.33 2.66 -2.59
CA GLY A 48 -3.70 3.46 -1.53
C GLY A 48 -4.58 3.52 -0.29
N TYR A 49 -3.92 3.44 0.85
CA TYR A 49 -4.47 3.71 2.16
C TYR A 49 -4.01 5.10 2.57
N VAL A 50 -4.96 6.01 2.77
CA VAL A 50 -4.68 7.44 2.87
C VAL A 50 -5.40 8.03 4.09
N VAL A 51 -4.88 9.16 4.59
CA VAL A 51 -5.63 10.02 5.50
C VAL A 51 -6.52 10.94 4.66
N PRO A 52 -7.85 10.86 4.79
CA PRO A 52 -8.77 11.67 3.99
C PRO A 52 -8.67 13.16 4.35
N LEU A 53 -9.05 14.03 3.41
CA LEU A 53 -9.08 15.48 3.63
C LEU A 53 -10.01 15.91 4.77
N SER A 54 -11.04 15.12 5.08
CA SER A 54 -11.91 15.36 6.23
C SER A 54 -11.16 15.29 7.57
N LEU A 55 -10.09 14.49 7.64
CA LEU A 55 -9.22 14.39 8.82
C LEU A 55 -7.96 15.24 8.71
N TYR A 56 -7.46 15.47 7.49
CA TYR A 56 -6.30 16.32 7.24
C TYR A 56 -6.54 17.31 6.10
N PRO A 57 -7.21 18.45 6.37
CA PRO A 57 -7.65 19.40 5.33
C PRO A 57 -6.52 20.05 4.54
N SER A 58 -5.31 20.15 5.12
CA SER A 58 -4.13 20.68 4.42
C SER A 58 -3.66 19.78 3.26
N GLY A 59 -4.10 18.52 3.23
CA GLY A 59 -3.80 17.58 2.17
C GLY A 59 -2.31 17.28 2.00
N TYR A 60 -1.95 16.73 0.85
CA TYR A 60 -0.56 16.39 0.55
C TYR A 60 0.27 17.63 0.19
N HIS A 61 1.51 17.71 0.70
CA HIS A 61 2.37 18.90 0.61
C HIS A 61 2.48 19.50 -0.81
N THR A 62 2.62 18.66 -1.85
CA THR A 62 2.76 19.12 -3.24
C THR A 62 1.45 19.13 -4.02
N SER A 63 0.34 18.70 -3.41
CA SER A 63 -1.01 18.73 -3.97
C SER A 63 -2.04 18.87 -2.83
N PRO A 64 -2.30 20.11 -2.35
CA PRO A 64 -3.09 20.36 -1.13
C PRO A 64 -4.54 19.86 -1.20
N ARG A 65 -5.03 19.51 -2.39
CA ARG A 65 -6.37 18.93 -2.62
C ARG A 65 -6.35 17.40 -2.76
N SER A 66 -5.22 16.76 -2.52
CA SER A 66 -5.09 15.32 -2.51
C SER A 66 -4.97 14.82 -1.07
N PRO A 67 -5.59 13.67 -0.73
CA PRO A 67 -5.45 13.09 0.60
C PRO A 67 -4.00 12.68 0.85
N LEU A 68 -3.61 12.66 2.13
CA LEU A 68 -2.23 12.38 2.53
C LEU A 68 -1.93 10.88 2.36
N PRO A 69 -0.99 10.50 1.47
CA PRO A 69 -0.65 9.10 1.26
C PRO A 69 0.04 8.49 2.48
N PHE A 70 -0.32 7.26 2.84
CA PHE A 70 0.34 6.52 3.91
C PHE A 70 0.99 5.24 3.42
N VAL A 71 0.19 4.30 2.92
CA VAL A 71 0.66 3.02 2.37
C VAL A 71 -0.02 2.77 1.02
N SER A 72 0.62 2.04 0.13
CA SER A 72 -0.04 1.60 -1.12
C SER A 72 0.41 0.20 -1.51
N ILE A 73 -0.46 -0.53 -2.20
CA ILE A 73 -0.14 -1.82 -2.80
C ILE A 73 -0.38 -1.78 -4.31
N ALA A 74 0.47 -2.47 -5.07
CA ALA A 74 0.31 -2.55 -6.51
C ALA A 74 0.70 -3.91 -7.08
N SER A 75 -0.07 -4.41 -8.04
CA SER A 75 0.33 -5.55 -8.87
C SER A 75 1.23 -5.04 -10.00
N GLN A 76 2.54 -5.26 -9.87
CA GLN A 76 3.51 -5.00 -10.94
C GLN A 76 3.61 -6.21 -11.88
N LYS A 77 4.40 -6.09 -12.95
CA LYS A 77 4.51 -7.13 -14.00
C LYS A 77 4.93 -8.50 -13.45
N LYS A 78 5.76 -8.54 -12.41
CA LYS A 78 6.35 -9.78 -11.86
C LYS A 78 6.16 -9.98 -10.36
N TYR A 79 5.66 -8.97 -9.64
CA TYR A 79 5.60 -8.99 -8.18
C TYR A 79 4.45 -8.12 -7.67
N ILE A 80 4.11 -8.31 -6.40
CA ILE A 80 3.22 -7.40 -5.66
C ILE A 80 4.11 -6.47 -4.85
N ALA A 81 3.94 -5.16 -5.04
CA ALA A 81 4.70 -4.14 -4.35
C ALA A 81 3.93 -3.60 -3.15
N LEU A 82 4.59 -3.49 -2.00
CA LEU A 82 4.12 -2.73 -0.84
C LEU A 82 4.95 -1.44 -0.74
N TYR A 83 4.31 -0.30 -0.88
CA TYR A 83 4.92 1.01 -0.72
C TYR A 83 4.60 1.53 0.69
N HIS A 84 5.56 1.44 1.61
CA HIS A 84 5.39 1.91 2.99
C HIS A 84 6.62 2.72 3.44
N MET A 85 6.56 4.04 3.24
CA MET A 85 7.70 4.92 3.56
C MET A 85 7.98 5.00 5.08
N GLY A 86 6.97 4.74 5.91
CA GLY A 86 7.15 4.72 7.37
C GLY A 86 8.06 3.62 7.93
N ILE A 87 8.36 2.54 7.19
CA ILE A 87 9.20 1.45 7.70
C ILE A 87 10.63 1.95 7.93
N TYR A 88 11.23 2.56 6.91
CA TYR A 88 12.61 3.04 7.01
C TYR A 88 12.74 4.36 7.79
N ALA A 89 11.64 5.10 7.99
CA ALA A 89 11.65 6.34 8.76
C ALA A 89 11.79 6.11 10.29
N ASN A 90 11.56 4.88 10.75
CA ASN A 90 11.74 4.50 12.15
C ASN A 90 12.82 3.41 12.26
N PRO A 91 14.03 3.71 12.76
CA PRO A 91 15.13 2.75 12.83
C PRO A 91 14.78 1.46 13.56
N LYS A 92 14.02 1.52 14.67
CA LYS A 92 13.61 0.33 15.42
C LYS A 92 12.68 -0.58 14.61
N LEU A 93 11.76 0.03 13.85
CA LEU A 93 10.86 -0.71 12.98
C LEU A 93 11.60 -1.33 11.79
N LEU A 94 12.53 -0.57 11.20
CA LEU A 94 13.39 -1.03 10.12
C LEU A 94 14.23 -2.24 10.54
N ASP A 95 14.94 -2.13 11.67
CA ASP A 95 15.80 -3.18 12.19
C ASP A 95 15.00 -4.45 12.49
N TRP A 96 13.84 -4.31 13.13
CA TRP A 96 12.93 -5.44 13.34
C TRP A 96 12.49 -6.06 12.02
N PHE A 97 12.06 -5.27 11.03
CA PHE A 97 11.56 -5.79 9.77
C PHE A 97 12.64 -6.54 8.98
N VAL A 98 13.85 -5.99 8.91
CA VAL A 98 15.00 -6.62 8.23
C VAL A 98 15.40 -7.93 8.91
N ALA A 99 15.39 -7.99 10.25
CA ALA A 99 15.71 -9.19 11.01
C ALA A 99 14.61 -10.26 10.95
N GLU A 100 13.34 -9.85 10.88
CA GLU A 100 12.20 -10.75 10.90
C GLU A 100 11.90 -11.33 9.51
N TYR A 101 12.06 -10.56 8.44
CA TYR A 101 11.78 -10.97 7.07
C TYR A 101 12.36 -12.34 6.65
N PRO A 102 13.66 -12.65 6.84
CA PRO A 102 14.24 -13.92 6.41
C PRO A 102 13.68 -15.14 7.16
N LYS A 103 12.99 -14.94 8.30
CA LYS A 103 12.31 -16.02 9.04
C LYS A 103 11.00 -16.44 8.37
N HIS A 104 10.38 -15.53 7.62
CA HIS A 104 9.08 -15.73 6.97
C HIS A 104 9.17 -15.79 5.43
N CYS A 105 10.28 -15.35 4.84
CA CYS A 105 10.50 -15.33 3.40
C CYS A 105 11.90 -15.82 3.04
N LYS A 106 11.98 -16.75 2.08
CA LYS A 106 13.26 -17.27 1.56
C LYS A 106 13.88 -16.37 0.48
N LEU A 107 13.10 -15.46 -0.10
CA LEU A 107 13.59 -14.55 -1.12
C LEU A 107 14.37 -13.41 -0.48
N LYS A 108 15.25 -12.77 -1.26
CA LYS A 108 15.95 -11.57 -0.81
C LYS A 108 14.96 -10.45 -0.57
N LEU A 109 15.10 -9.77 0.56
CA LEU A 109 14.39 -8.52 0.84
C LEU A 109 14.82 -7.44 -0.17
N ASP A 110 13.85 -6.87 -0.87
CA ASP A 110 14.04 -5.81 -1.87
C ASP A 110 13.29 -4.55 -1.36
N MET A 111 14.01 -3.64 -0.70
CA MET A 111 13.51 -2.40 -0.09
C MET A 111 14.31 -1.19 -0.55
#